data_AF-A0A7S4N8Q1-F1
#
_entry.id   AF-A0A7S4N8Q1-F1
#
_cell.length_a   1.000
_cell.length_b   1.000
_cell.length_c   1.000
_cell.angle_alpha   90.00
_cell.angle_beta   90.00
_cell.angle_gamma   90.00
#
_symmetry.space_group_name_H-M   'P 1'
#
loop_
_entity.id
_entity.type
_entity.pdbx_description
1 polymer ?
#
loop_
_entity_poly.entity_id
_entity_poly.type
_entity_poly.pdbx_seq_one_letter_code
_entity_poly.pdbx_strand_id
1 'polypeptide(L)'
;YPLATAGIQITDLLLQLFQVGDYDLLEEERICRILFDDEKDLVVEEMYVTIFKTVNKTWYDLKVGAMDWPNVKRKIWDKVEDAFNTAETLKDFQKMLSSSKKTREGDPFIEIDVS
;
A
#
# COMPACT_ATOMS: atom_id res chain seq x y z
N TYR A 1 -13.10 2.00 8.76
CA TYR A 1 -13.33 2.47 7.38
C TYR A 1 -14.35 1.55 6.71
N PRO A 2 -14.96 1.93 5.58
CA PRO A 2 -15.87 1.06 4.83
C PRO A 2 -15.11 -0.13 4.23
N LEU A 3 -15.32 -1.32 4.79
CA LEU A 3 -14.52 -2.53 4.48
C LEU A 3 -14.54 -2.91 3.00
N ALA A 4 -15.74 -2.99 2.41
CA ALA A 4 -15.92 -3.36 1.01
C ALA A 4 -15.26 -2.34 0.06
N THR A 5 -15.42 -1.05 0.35
CA THR A 5 -14.80 0.03 -0.43
C THR A 5 -13.29 -0.05 -0.41
N ALA A 6 -12.70 -0.29 0.76
CA ALA A 6 -11.26 -0.44 0.87
C ALA A 6 -10.75 -1.68 0.12
N GLY A 7 -11.45 -2.82 0.19
CA GLY A 7 -11.08 -4.00 -0.57
C GLY A 7 -11.02 -3.74 -2.08
N ILE A 8 -12.10 -3.16 -2.64
CA ILE A 8 -12.17 -2.77 -4.06
C ILE A 8 -11.01 -1.85 -4.43
N GLN A 9 -10.73 -0.85 -3.58
CA GLN A 9 -9.68 0.12 -3.86
C GLN A 9 -8.28 -0.48 -3.79
N ILE A 10 -8.00 -1.39 -2.85
CA ILE A 10 -6.71 -2.10 -2.80
C ILE A 10 -6.52 -2.93 -4.08
N THR A 11 -7.56 -3.61 -4.55
CA THR A 11 -7.52 -4.35 -5.82
C THR A 11 -7.22 -3.42 -7.00
N ASP A 12 -7.92 -2.29 -7.09
CA ASP A 12 -7.68 -1.26 -8.12
C ASP A 12 -6.23 -0.72 -8.08
N LEU A 13 -5.68 -0.47 -6.89
CA LEU A 13 -4.29 -0.07 -6.73
C LEU A 13 -3.33 -1.12 -7.29
N LEU A 14 -3.51 -2.40 -6.95
CA LEU A 14 -2.63 -3.46 -7.43
C LEU A 14 -2.69 -3.57 -8.96
N LEU A 15 -3.88 -3.50 -9.54
CA LEU A 15 -4.03 -3.51 -11.01
C LEU A 15 -3.29 -2.34 -11.67
N GLN A 16 -3.33 -1.16 -11.08
CA GLN A 16 -2.59 0.01 -11.56
C GLN A 16 -1.07 -0.16 -11.42
N LEU A 17 -0.60 -0.66 -10.27
CA LEU A 17 0.83 -0.89 -10.03
C LEU A 17 1.43 -1.93 -10.99
N PHE A 18 0.67 -2.98 -11.29
CA PHE A 18 1.05 -4.00 -12.26
C PHE A 18 0.74 -3.60 -13.71
N GLN A 19 0.17 -2.42 -13.94
CA GLN A 19 -0.21 -1.92 -15.28
C GLN A 19 -1.05 -2.95 -16.06
N VAL A 20 -1.96 -3.64 -15.38
CA VAL A 20 -2.76 -4.71 -15.98
C VAL A 20 -3.64 -4.15 -17.10
N GLY A 21 -3.43 -4.65 -18.32
CA GLY A 21 -4.19 -4.24 -19.50
C GLY A 21 -3.62 -3.03 -20.23
N ASP A 22 -2.46 -2.51 -19.81
CA ASP A 22 -1.71 -1.50 -20.58
C ASP A 22 -0.75 -2.20 -21.55
N TYR A 23 -1.16 -2.27 -22.82
CA TYR A 23 -0.41 -2.95 -23.87
C TYR A 23 0.64 -2.06 -24.54
N ASP A 24 0.57 -0.73 -24.32
CA ASP A 24 1.48 0.23 -24.94
C ASP A 24 2.80 0.36 -24.16
N LEU A 25 2.82 -0.07 -22.89
CA LEU A 25 4.00 -0.07 -22.01
C LEU A 25 4.89 -1.31 -22.12
N LEU A 26 4.57 -2.26 -23.02
CA LEU A 26 5.38 -3.47 -23.24
C LEU A 26 6.81 -3.19 -23.72
N GLU A 27 7.11 -1.97 -24.18
CA GLU A 27 8.45 -1.56 -24.63
C GLU A 27 9.41 -1.24 -23.46
N GLU A 28 8.89 -0.93 -22.27
CA GLU A 28 9.70 -0.79 -21.05
C GLU A 28 9.55 -2.06 -20.22
N GLU A 29 10.49 -3.01 -20.36
CA GLU A 29 10.54 -4.23 -19.55
C GLU A 29 10.80 -3.90 -18.06
N ARG A 30 9.77 -3.44 -17.36
CA ARG A 30 9.79 -3.34 -15.92
C ARG A 30 9.48 -4.72 -15.35
N ILE A 31 10.51 -5.55 -15.24
CA ILE A 31 10.41 -6.83 -14.54
C ILE A 31 10.08 -6.56 -13.07
N CYS A 32 8.84 -6.84 -12.68
CA CYS A 32 8.41 -6.74 -11.30
C CYS A 32 8.97 -7.92 -10.51
N ARG A 33 10.22 -7.80 -10.04
CA ARG A 33 10.99 -8.88 -9.38
C ARG A 33 10.24 -9.54 -8.23
N ILE A 34 9.42 -8.77 -7.51
CA ILE A 34 8.58 -9.27 -6.41
C ILE A 34 7.67 -10.43 -6.83
N LEU A 35 7.21 -10.47 -8.10
CA LEU A 35 6.34 -11.51 -8.64
C LEU A 35 7.05 -12.84 -8.88
N PHE A 36 8.38 -12.83 -8.94
CA PHE A 36 9.22 -14.00 -9.16
C PHE A 36 9.91 -14.46 -7.88
N ASP A 37 9.33 -14.15 -6.72
CA ASP A 37 9.77 -14.67 -5.44
C ASP A 37 9.41 -16.17 -5.37
N ASP A 38 10.39 -17.02 -5.72
CA ASP A 38 10.27 -18.47 -5.97
C ASP A 38 9.63 -19.28 -4.81
N GLU A 39 9.41 -18.68 -3.64
CA GLU A 39 8.84 -19.34 -2.47
C GLU A 39 7.31 -19.24 -2.36
N LYS A 40 6.62 -18.49 -3.22
CA LYS A 40 5.19 -18.17 -3.06
C LYS A 40 4.37 -18.27 -4.35
N ASP A 41 3.43 -19.21 -4.39
CA ASP A 41 2.49 -19.38 -5.52
C ASP A 41 1.41 -18.27 -5.63
N LEU A 42 1.27 -17.40 -4.62
CA LEU A 42 0.20 -16.40 -4.49
C LEU A 42 0.73 -15.02 -4.07
N VAL A 43 1.76 -14.53 -4.77
CA VAL A 43 2.43 -13.26 -4.43
C VAL A 43 1.44 -12.08 -4.40
N VAL A 44 0.56 -11.97 -5.41
CA VAL A 44 -0.37 -10.85 -5.54
C VAL A 44 -1.38 -10.83 -4.39
N GLU A 45 -1.90 -12.00 -4.00
CA GLU A 45 -2.81 -12.15 -2.87
C GLU A 45 -2.12 -11.82 -1.55
N GLU A 46 -0.86 -12.22 -1.38
CA GLU A 46 -0.08 -11.87 -0.19
C GLU A 46 0.21 -10.37 -0.11
N MET A 47 0.45 -9.71 -1.25
CA MET A 47 0.56 -8.26 -1.33
C MET A 47 -0.76 -7.59 -0.94
N TYR A 48 -1.89 -8.06 -1.47
CA TYR A 48 -3.23 -7.58 -1.11
C TYR A 48 -3.46 -7.66 0.41
N VAL A 49 -3.20 -8.83 1.01
CA VAL A 49 -3.37 -9.05 2.46
C VAL A 49 -2.46 -8.12 3.26
N THR A 50 -1.24 -7.89 2.80
CA THR A 50 -0.27 -7.00 3.46
C THR A 50 -0.73 -5.55 3.44
N ILE A 51 -1.23 -5.05 2.30
CA ILE A 51 -1.78 -3.71 2.19
C ILE A 51 -3.02 -3.58 3.09
N PHE A 52 -3.90 -4.58 3.07
CA PHE A 52 -5.10 -4.61 3.90
C PHE A 52 -4.79 -4.57 5.40
N LYS A 53 -3.78 -5.32 5.85
CA LYS A 53 -3.27 -5.26 7.24
C LYS A 53 -2.73 -3.87 7.59
N THR A 54 -2.01 -3.24 6.67
CA THR A 54 -1.51 -1.86 6.81
C THR A 54 -2.66 -0.87 6.97
N VAL A 55 -3.69 -0.97 6.14
CA VAL A 55 -4.92 -0.15 6.23
C VAL A 55 -5.59 -0.31 7.58
N ASN A 56 -5.80 -1.54 8.04
CA ASN A 56 -6.37 -1.80 9.37
C ASN A 56 -5.56 -1.14 10.47
N LYS A 57 -4.25 -1.39 10.49
CA LYS A 57 -3.38 -0.85 11.53
C LYS A 57 -3.41 0.68 11.55
N THR A 58 -3.19 1.33 10.40
CA THR A 58 -3.19 2.80 10.29
C THR A 58 -4.54 3.39 10.69
N TRP A 59 -5.65 2.76 10.31
CA TRP A 59 -6.98 3.22 10.72
C TRP A 59 -7.17 3.21 12.24
N TYR A 60 -6.79 2.11 12.89
CA TYR A 60 -6.89 1.98 14.35
C TYR A 60 -5.93 2.92 15.07
N ASP A 61 -4.70 3.07 14.59
CA ASP A 61 -3.68 3.94 15.19
C ASP A 61 -4.10 5.42 15.15
N LEU A 62 -4.76 5.85 14.07
CA LEU A 62 -5.19 7.24 13.89
C LEU A 62 -6.49 7.58 14.65
N LYS A 63 -7.25 6.59 15.12
CA LYS A 63 -8.55 6.79 15.82
C LYS A 63 -9.53 7.69 15.06
N VAL A 64 -9.55 7.55 13.73
CA VAL A 64 -10.30 8.43 12.82
C VAL A 64 -11.71 7.93 12.49
N GLY A 65 -12.57 8.84 12.03
CA GLY A 65 -13.93 8.58 11.59
C GLY A 65 -13.99 8.25 10.10
N ALA A 66 -15.16 7.79 9.61
CA ALA A 66 -15.34 7.38 8.22
C ALA A 66 -14.98 8.46 7.18
N MET A 67 -15.17 9.75 7.53
CA MET A 67 -14.86 10.90 6.67
C MET A 67 -13.36 11.08 6.38
N ASP A 68 -12.50 10.50 7.21
CA ASP A 68 -11.04 10.58 7.07
C ASP A 68 -10.48 9.56 6.07
N TRP A 69 -11.32 8.67 5.53
CA TRP A 69 -10.91 7.63 4.59
C TRP A 69 -10.06 8.13 3.42
N PRO A 70 -10.41 9.24 2.71
CA PRO A 70 -9.59 9.74 1.61
C PRO A 70 -8.15 10.10 2.05
N ASN A 71 -8.00 10.66 3.25
CA ASN A 71 -6.70 11.05 3.79
C ASN A 71 -5.88 9.83 4.20
N VAL A 72 -6.51 8.85 4.86
CA VAL A 72 -5.85 7.58 5.23
C VAL A 72 -5.43 6.80 3.99
N LYS A 73 -6.32 6.70 2.99
CA LYS A 73 -6.04 6.03 1.71
C LYS A 73 -4.78 6.61 1.06
N ARG A 74 -4.73 7.93 0.86
CA ARG A 74 -3.59 8.59 0.20
C ARG A 74 -2.26 8.27 0.89
N LYS A 75 -2.18 8.43 2.22
CA LYS A 75 -0.96 8.13 3.00
C LYS A 75 -0.49 6.69 2.84
N ILE A 76 -1.42 5.75 2.71
CA ILE A 76 -1.08 4.34 2.53
C ILE A 76 -0.67 4.07 1.09
N TRP A 77 -1.34 4.67 0.11
CA TRP A 77 -1.06 4.46 -1.31
C TRP A 77 0.36 4.90 -1.66
N ASP A 78 0.77 6.09 -1.22
CA ASP A 78 2.13 6.59 -1.41
C ASP A 78 3.17 5.63 -0.83
N LYS A 79 2.87 5.05 0.35
CA LYS A 79 3.75 4.07 1.01
C LYS A 79 3.81 2.74 0.26
N VAL A 80 2.68 2.29 -0.31
CA VAL A 80 2.60 1.04 -1.08
C VAL A 80 3.33 1.18 -2.40
N GLU A 81 3.18 2.31 -3.09
CA GLU A 81 3.88 2.60 -4.33
C GLU A 81 5.39 2.67 -4.13
N ASP A 82 5.85 3.37 -3.09
CA ASP A 82 7.27 3.41 -2.71
C ASP A 82 7.84 2.01 -2.41
N ALA A 83 7.09 1.21 -1.63
CA ALA A 83 7.47 -0.16 -1.31
C ALA A 83 7.48 -1.05 -2.57
N PHE A 84 6.51 -0.91 -3.46
CA PHE A 84 6.43 -1.67 -4.70
C PHE A 84 7.58 -1.34 -5.67
N ASN A 85 7.97 -0.07 -5.74
CA ASN A 85 9.04 0.40 -6.61
C ASN A 85 10.44 0.03 -6.10
N THR A 86 10.58 -0.20 -4.78
CA THR A 86 11.88 -0.40 -4.12
C THR A 86 12.14 -1.84 -3.70
N ALA A 87 11.09 -2.59 -3.32
CA ALA A 87 11.25 -3.94 -2.82
C ALA A 87 11.69 -4.90 -3.93
N GLU A 88 12.69 -5.72 -3.63
CA GLU A 88 13.15 -6.78 -4.55
C GLU A 88 12.41 -8.10 -4.30
N THR A 89 11.90 -8.31 -3.09
CA THR A 89 11.21 -9.52 -2.64
C THR A 89 9.88 -9.20 -1.95
N LEU A 90 8.99 -10.19 -1.85
CA LEU A 90 7.71 -10.02 -1.15
C LEU A 90 7.94 -9.71 0.34
N LYS A 91 8.99 -10.31 0.91
CA LYS A 91 9.38 -10.08 2.30
C LYS A 91 9.85 -8.65 2.55
N ASP A 92 10.59 -8.06 1.62
CA ASP A 92 11.02 -6.66 1.73
C ASP A 92 9.83 -5.71 1.68
N PHE A 93 8.91 -5.94 0.74
CA PHE A 93 7.66 -5.20 0.65
C PHE A 93 6.86 -5.25 1.96
N GLN A 94 6.69 -6.45 2.52
CA GLN A 94 6.02 -6.64 3.82
C GLN A 94 6.75 -5.90 4.96
N LYS A 95 8.08 -5.92 4.97
CA LYS A 95 8.90 -5.23 5.97
C LYS A 95 8.76 -3.71 5.85
N MET A 96 8.75 -3.15 4.64
CA MET A 96 8.57 -1.72 4.41
C MET A 96 7.19 -1.24 4.88
N LEU A 97 6.14 -2.02 4.61
CA LEU A 97 4.78 -1.67 5.04
C LEU A 97 4.56 -1.86 6.55
N SER A 98 5.14 -2.90 7.15
CA SER A 98 5.03 -3.16 8.59
C SER A 98 5.92 -2.25 9.46
N SER A 99 7.00 -1.70 8.89
CA SER A 99 7.87 -0.74 9.55
C SER A 99 7.11 0.57 9.77
N SER A 100 6.52 0.68 10.96
CA SER A 100 6.14 1.96 11.55
C SER A 100 7.44 2.65 11.94
N LYS A 101 7.92 3.61 11.14
CA LYS A 101 8.75 4.67 11.72
C LYS A 101 7.91 5.21 12.88
N LYS A 102 8.39 5.06 14.12
CA LYS A 102 7.90 5.86 15.24
C LYS A 102 7.98 7.29 14.74
N THR A 103 6.85 7.92 14.49
CA THR A 103 6.75 9.36 14.27
C THR A 103 7.53 9.98 15.41
N ARG A 104 8.68 10.58 15.10
CA ARG A 104 9.44 11.35 16.08
C ARG A 104 8.55 12.55 16.40
N GLU A 105 8.37 12.85 17.68
CA GLU A 105 7.77 14.12 18.09
C GLU A 105 8.51 15.24 17.35
N GLY A 106 7.78 16.00 16.53
CA GLY A 106 8.32 17.07 15.68
C GLY A 106 8.20 16.88 14.17
N ASP A 107 7.56 15.82 13.67
CA ASP A 107 7.22 15.73 12.24
C ASP A 107 6.13 16.78 11.89
N PRO A 108 6.35 17.68 10.90
CA PRO A 108 5.44 18.79 10.56
C PRO A 108 4.11 18.34 9.93
N PHE A 109 3.82 17.04 9.94
CA PHE A 109 2.65 16.43 9.31
C PHE A 109 1.45 16.22 10.27
N ILE A 110 1.49 16.81 11.47
CA ILE A 110 0.41 16.78 12.45
C ILE A 110 -0.05 18.21 12.75
N GLU A 111 -0.71 18.83 11.79
CA GLU A 111 -1.83 19.72 12.08
C GLU A 111 -2.94 19.36 11.09
N ILE A 112 -3.83 18.46 11.52
CA ILE A 112 -5.17 18.42 10.96
C ILE A 112 -5.95 19.39 11.82
N ASP A 113 -6.10 20.62 11.35
CA ASP A 113 -7.04 21.57 11.92
C ASP A 113 -8.45 21.01 11.69
N VAL A 114 -9.12 20.66 12.79
CA VAL A 114 -10.53 20.29 12.81
C VAL A 114 -11.27 21.50 13.38
N SER A 115 -11.59 22.44 12.50
CA SER A 115 -12.55 23.52 12.75
C SER A 115 -13.94 23.15 12.25
#